data_AF-A0A5N7ZWT1-F1
#
_entry.id   AF-A0A5N7ZWT1-F1
#
_cell.length_a   1.000
_cell.length_b   1.000
_cell.length_c   1.000
_cell.angle_alpha   90.00
_cell.angle_beta   90.00
_cell.angle_gamma   90.00
#
_symmetry.space_group_name_H-M   'P 1'
#
loop_
_entity.id
_entity.type
_entity.pdbx_description
1 polymer ?
#
loop_
_entity_poly.entity_id
_entity_poly.type
_entity_poly.pdbx_seq_one_letter_code
_entity_poly.pdbx_strand_id
1 'polypeptide(L)' 'PVYGARPLKRAIQKHLQDPLAEKILAGEIPDGSTVKVTAGSDRLLFSPRHTAASKAA' A
#
# COMPACT_ATOMS: atom_id res chain seq x y z
N PRO A 1 -26.06 -2.84 16.09
CA PRO A 1 -24.59 -2.76 15.87
C PRO A 1 -24.25 -1.55 14.98
N VAL A 2 -24.25 -0.35 15.57
CA VAL A 2 -24.01 0.90 14.83
C VAL A 2 -22.52 1.23 14.93
N TYR A 3 -21.71 0.51 14.16
CA TYR A 3 -20.32 0.90 13.98
C TYR A 3 -20.28 1.88 12.81
N GLY A 4 -20.14 3.18 13.11
CA GLY A 4 -19.77 4.19 12.10
C GLY A 4 -18.40 3.87 11.45
N ALA A 5 -17.70 4.80 10.80
CA ALA A 5 -16.49 4.50 10.00
C ALA A 5 -15.25 3.86 10.71
N ARG A 6 -15.31 3.54 12.01
CA ARG A 6 -14.21 2.92 12.78
C ARG A 6 -13.77 1.53 12.28
N PRO A 7 -14.65 0.62 11.84
CA PRO A 7 -14.26 -0.66 11.23
C PRO A 7 -13.42 -0.44 9.97
N LEU A 8 -13.72 0.59 9.18
CA LEU A 8 -12.99 0.88 7.94
C LEU A 8 -11.54 1.27 8.22
N LYS A 9 -11.29 2.09 9.25
CA LYS A 9 -9.92 2.47 9.64
C LYS A 9 -9.07 1.24 10.00
N ARG A 10 -9.62 0.30 10.79
CA ARG A 10 -8.90 -0.93 11.18
C ARG A 10 -8.67 -1.84 9.98
N ALA A 11 -9.62 -1.94 9.06
CA ALA A 11 -9.46 -2.73 7.84
C ALA A 11 -8.35 -2.15 6.94
N ILE A 12 -8.30 -0.83 6.78
CA ILE A 12 -7.22 -0.16 6.04
C ILE A 12 -5.86 -0.41 6.72
N GLN A 13 -5.78 -0.27 8.04
CA GLN A 13 -4.53 -0.55 8.76
C GLN A 13 -4.05 -1.99 8.52
N LYS A 14 -4.90 -2.97 8.83
CA LYS A 14 -4.54 -4.39 8.77
C LYS A 14 -4.24 -4.90 7.36
N HIS A 15 -5.02 -4.46 6.36
CA HIS A 15 -4.96 -5.03 5.02
C HIS A 15 -4.12 -4.22 4.03
N LEU A 16 -3.90 -2.93 4.31
CA LEU A 16 -3.12 -2.04 3.44
C LEU A 16 -1.84 -1.54 4.12
N GLN A 17 -1.95 -0.94 5.31
CA GLN A 17 -0.82 -0.27 5.95
C GLN A 17 0.24 -1.25 6.44
N ASP A 18 -0.16 -2.30 7.17
CA ASP A 18 0.79 -3.26 7.75
C ASP A 18 1.57 -4.01 6.65
N PRO A 19 0.93 -4.57 5.59
CA PRO A 19 1.66 -5.25 4.51
C PRO A 19 2.53 -4.30 3.67
N LEU A 20 2.10 -3.04 3.52
CA LEU A 20 2.91 -2.04 2.80
C LEU A 20 4.19 -1.71 3.58
N ALA A 21 4.08 -1.55 4.91
CA ALA A 21 5.22 -1.30 5.77
C ALA A 21 6.23 -2.46 5.74
N GLU A 22 5.75 -3.71 5.83
CA GLU A 22 6.60 -4.90 5.70
C GLU A 22 7.39 -4.90 4.38
N LYS A 23 6.74 -4.56 3.26
CA LYS A 23 7.37 -4.51 1.93
C LYS A 23 8.39 -3.39 1.78
N ILE A 24 8.16 -2.24 2.42
CA ILE A 24 9.13 -1.14 2.47
C ILE A 24 10.35 -1.57 3.28
N LEU A 25 10.14 -2.16 4.47
CA LEU A 25 11.22 -2.65 5.33
C LEU A 25 12.03 -3.79 4.69
N ALA A 26 11.38 -4.61 3.87
CA ALA A 26 12.03 -5.66 3.07
C ALA A 26 12.84 -5.08 1.87
N GLY A 27 12.71 -3.80 1.55
CA GLY A 27 13.37 -3.16 0.42
C GLY A 27 12.70 -3.42 -0.94
N GLU A 28 11.52 -4.06 -0.97
CA GLU A 28 10.76 -4.29 -2.20
C GLU A 28 10.17 -3.00 -2.78
N ILE A 29 9.89 -2.02 -1.91
CA ILE A 29 9.28 -0.74 -2.26
C ILE A 29 10.25 0.37 -1.83
N PRO A 30 11.04 0.93 -2.76
CA PRO A 30 11.96 2.01 -2.43
C PRO A 30 11.22 3.34 -2.25
N ASP A 31 11.84 4.24 -1.51
CA ASP A 31 11.32 5.58 -1.26
C ASP A 31 11.02 6.33 -2.56
N GLY A 32 9.93 7.12 -2.54
CA GLY A 32 9.45 7.86 -3.70
C GLY A 32 8.72 7.02 -4.76
N SER A 33 8.61 5.70 -4.58
CA SER A 33 7.86 4.83 -5.48
C SER A 33 6.36 5.10 -5.43
N THR A 34 5.73 5.05 -6.60
CA THR A 34 4.26 5.08 -6.70
C THR A 34 3.74 3.64 -6.72
N VAL A 35 2.99 3.23 -5.70
CA VAL A 35 2.49 1.85 -5.59
C VAL A 35 1.04 1.77 -6.05
N LYS A 36 0.78 1.01 -7.12
CA LYS A 36 -0.58 0.68 -7.54
C LYS A 36 -1.09 -0.49 -6.70
N VAL A 37 -2.23 -0.31 -6.06
CA VAL A 37 -2.88 -1.35 -5.24
C VAL A 37 -4.14 -1.84 -5.94
N THR A 38 -4.30 -3.17 -5.99
CA THR A 38 -5.48 -3.82 -6.58
C THR A 38 -6.01 -4.91 -5.65
N ALA A 39 -7.30 -5.22 -5.74
CA ALA A 39 -7.88 -6.33 -4.99
C ALA A 39 -7.55 -7.65 -5.70
N GLY A 40 -6.83 -8.54 -5.01
CA GLY A 40 -6.72 -9.95 -5.38
C GLY A 40 -7.88 -10.77 -4.82
N SER A 41 -7.82 -12.09 -4.99
CA SER A 41 -8.81 -13.02 -4.46
C SER A 41 -8.93 -12.96 -2.93
N ASP A 42 -7.81 -12.97 -2.21
CA ASP A 42 -7.79 -13.02 -0.73
C ASP A 42 -7.05 -11.85 -0.07
N ARG A 43 -6.23 -11.11 -0.84
CA ARG A 43 -5.35 -10.05 -0.32
C ARG A 43 -5.20 -8.92 -1.32
N LEU A 44 -4.74 -7.76 -0.83
CA LEU A 44 -4.33 -6.65 -1.69
C LEU A 44 -3.03 -7.00 -2.41
N LEU A 45 -2.98 -6.73 -3.70
CA LEU A 45 -1.80 -6.87 -4.54
C LEU A 45 -1.14 -5.50 -4.69
N PHE A 46 0.18 -5.45 -4.46
CA PHE A 46 0.99 -4.23 -4.53
C PHE A 46 1.89 -4.28 -5.76
N SER A 47 1.77 -3.30 -6.63
CA SER A 47 2.62 -3.14 -7.82
C SER A 47 3.38 -1.82 -7.71
N PRO A 48 4.59 -1.82 -7.11
CA PRO A 48 5.43 -0.63 -7.08
C PRO A 48 5.84 -0.26 -8.50
N ARG A 49 5.56 0.97 -8.90
CA ARG A 49 6.15 1.59 -10.08
C ARG A 49 7.33 2.40 -9.59
N HIS A 50 8.53 1.93 -9.93
CA HIS A 50 9.75 2.71 -9.76
C HIS A 50 9.63 3.96 -10.61
N THR A 51 9.47 5.10 -9.96
CA THR A 51 9.56 6.42 -10.58
C THR A 51 11.04 6.74 -10.75
N ALA A 52 11.71 6.02 -11.64
CA ALA A 52 12.97 6.50 -12.19
C ALA A 52 12.66 7.74 -13.04
N ALA A 53 12.99 8.91 -12.51
CA ALA A 53 12.99 10.23 -13.15
C ALA A 53 11.63 10.92 -13.38
N SER A 54 11.38 11.95 -12.56
CA SER A 54 11.33 13.31 -13.10
C SER A 54 12.38 14.15 -12.38
N LYS A 55 13.60 14.07 -12.90
CA LYS A 55 14.65 15.06 -12.70
C LYS A 55 15.12 15.47 -14.10
N ALA A 56 14.26 16.16 -14.84
CA ALA A 56 14.57 16.82 -16.10
C ALA A 56 13.39 17.73 -16.53
N ALA A 57 13.48 19.01 -16.18
CA ALA A 57 13.05 20.20 -16.92
C ALA A 57 13.02 21.40 -15.97
#